data_AF-X7ZR58-F1
#
_entry.id   AF-X7ZR58-F1
#
_cell.length_a   1.000
_cell.length_b   1.000
_cell.length_c   1.000
_cell.angle_alpha   90.00
_cell.angle_beta   90.00
_cell.angle_gamma   90.00
#
_symmetry.space_group_name_H-M   'P 1'
#
loop_
_entity.id
_entity.type
_entity.pdbx_description
1 polymer ?
#
loop_
_entity_poly.entity_id
_entity_poly.type
_entity_poly.pdbx_seq_one_letter_code
_entity_poly.pdbx_strand_id
1 'polypeptide(L)'
;MIDAVTPLIAAGGIEARLKWPNDVLAGSAAAMGKLAGILAEVAQPFAVIGVGLNVTQDPEEVDGPGATSLFDLGVAAPDRNQLIPGLLRGLAARIAQWHDADALLASDYRARSLTIGSRVRVQLPGGNDVVGVARDIDDRGRLCVETEGEPVLVSAGDVVHLR
;
A
#
# COMPACT_ATOMS: atom_id res chain seq x y z
N MET A 1 -2.33 6.44 -5.24
CA MET A 1 -0.84 6.45 -5.29
C MET A 1 -0.30 5.62 -6.45
N ILE A 2 -0.57 4.31 -6.54
CA ILE A 2 -0.08 3.46 -7.66
C ILE A 2 -0.35 4.09 -9.03
N ASP A 3 -1.59 4.50 -9.30
CA ASP A 3 -1.98 5.08 -10.59
C ASP A 3 -1.17 6.33 -10.99
N ALA A 4 -0.65 7.07 -10.01
CA ALA A 4 0.17 8.27 -10.24
C ALA A 4 1.66 7.96 -10.42
N VAL A 5 2.18 6.88 -9.81
CA VAL A 5 3.61 6.53 -9.87
C VAL A 5 3.93 5.51 -10.96
N THR A 6 3.00 4.62 -11.31
CA THR A 6 3.21 3.59 -12.35
C THR A 6 3.71 4.16 -13.68
N PRO A 7 3.16 5.27 -14.23
CA PRO A 7 3.64 5.81 -15.50
C PRO A 7 5.11 6.24 -15.49
N LEU A 8 5.68 6.52 -14.31
CA LEU A 8 7.05 7.01 -14.15
C LEU A 8 8.07 5.88 -13.99
N ILE A 9 7.63 4.74 -13.46
CA ILE A 9 8.51 3.62 -13.12
C ILE A 9 8.38 2.43 -14.09
N ALA A 10 7.35 2.39 -14.94
CA ALA A 10 7.08 1.25 -15.82
C ALA A 10 8.19 0.94 -16.83
N ALA A 11 9.03 1.93 -17.17
CA ALA A 11 10.05 1.80 -18.22
C ALA A 11 11.22 0.84 -17.88
N GLY A 12 11.29 0.28 -16.66
CA GLY A 12 12.41 -0.55 -16.20
C GLY A 12 12.07 -1.95 -15.72
N GLY A 13 10.86 -2.47 -16.01
CA GLY A 13 10.38 -3.72 -15.38
C GLY A 13 10.13 -3.56 -13.87
N ILE A 14 10.00 -2.30 -13.42
CA ILE A 14 9.67 -1.93 -12.06
C ILE A 14 8.16 -1.86 -11.95
N GLU A 15 7.65 -2.42 -10.88
CA GLU A 15 6.23 -2.45 -10.58
C GLU A 15 5.95 -1.74 -9.26
N ALA A 16 4.77 -1.15 -9.14
CA ALA A 16 4.22 -0.75 -7.85
C ALA A 16 3.11 -1.73 -7.44
N ARG A 17 3.08 -2.06 -6.16
CA ARG A 17 2.16 -3.01 -5.54
C ARG A 17 1.75 -2.54 -4.15
N LEU A 18 0.70 -3.13 -3.61
CA LEU A 18 0.15 -2.78 -2.30
C LEU A 18 0.56 -3.82 -1.27
N LYS A 19 0.99 -3.34 -0.11
CA LYS A 19 1.09 -4.14 1.11
C LYS A 19 0.05 -3.60 2.09
N TRP A 20 -0.92 -4.45 2.41
CA TRP A 20 -1.94 -4.12 3.40
C TRP A 20 -1.29 -3.77 4.76
N PRO A 21 -1.80 -2.76 5.48
CA PRO A 21 -2.98 -1.98 5.11
C PRO A 21 -2.67 -0.77 4.22
N ASN A 22 -1.44 -0.23 4.30
CA ASN A 22 -1.22 1.20 4.02
C ASN A 22 -0.04 1.48 3.07
N ASP A 23 0.76 0.48 2.73
CA ASP A 23 2.05 0.69 2.08
C ASP A 23 1.96 0.45 0.57
N VAL A 24 2.67 1.29 -0.19
CA VAL A 24 3.00 1.03 -1.59
C VAL A 24 4.44 0.56 -1.64
N LEU A 25 4.64 -0.65 -2.13
CA LEU A 25 5.95 -1.18 -2.43
C LEU A 25 6.25 -1.00 -3.92
N ALA A 26 7.49 -0.71 -4.27
CA ALA A 26 7.92 -0.62 -5.64
C ALA A 26 9.32 -1.20 -5.84
N GLY A 27 9.56 -1.76 -7.01
CA GLY A 27 10.83 -2.38 -7.37
C GLY A 27 10.64 -3.50 -8.38
N SER A 28 11.67 -4.31 -8.55
CA SER A 28 11.57 -5.55 -9.33
C SER A 28 10.81 -6.62 -8.55
N ALA A 29 10.32 -7.67 -9.22
CA ALA A 29 9.69 -8.80 -8.54
C ALA A 29 10.60 -9.47 -7.49
N ALA A 30 11.93 -9.40 -7.67
CA ALA A 30 12.90 -9.98 -6.75
C ALA A 30 13.23 -9.06 -5.55
N ALA A 31 13.01 -7.76 -5.67
CA ALA A 31 13.35 -6.77 -4.66
C ALA A 31 12.41 -5.57 -4.75
N MET A 32 11.48 -5.48 -3.80
CA MET A 32 10.57 -4.35 -3.65
C MET A 32 10.84 -3.62 -2.34
N GLY A 33 10.90 -2.30 -2.41
CA GLY A 33 11.03 -1.42 -1.25
C GLY A 33 9.81 -0.54 -1.05
N LYS A 34 9.63 -0.01 0.16
CA LYS A 34 8.53 0.91 0.49
C LYS A 34 8.77 2.27 -0.17
N LEU A 35 7.89 2.61 -1.12
CA LEU A 35 7.93 3.87 -1.87
C LEU A 35 7.00 4.92 -1.27
N ALA A 36 5.84 4.50 -0.76
CA ALA A 36 4.82 5.42 -0.26
C ALA A 36 3.97 4.77 0.83
N GLY A 37 3.22 5.60 1.56
CA GLY A 37 2.26 5.17 2.56
C GLY A 37 1.09 6.15 2.66
N ILE A 38 -0.07 5.63 3.06
CA ILE A 38 -1.28 6.42 3.34
C ILE A 38 -1.78 6.14 4.75
N LEU A 39 -2.17 7.20 5.46
CA LEU A 39 -2.82 7.11 6.77
C LEU A 39 -4.11 7.93 6.72
N ALA A 40 -5.20 7.36 7.22
CA ALA A 40 -6.47 8.05 7.34
C ALA A 40 -6.88 8.10 8.81
N GLU A 41 -7.10 9.31 9.33
CA GLU A 41 -7.56 9.54 10.69
C GLU A 41 -8.94 10.20 10.65
N VAL A 42 -9.88 9.67 11.43
CA VAL A 42 -11.23 10.22 11.50
C VAL A 42 -11.25 11.35 12.53
N ALA A 43 -11.56 12.56 12.06
CA ALA A 43 -11.77 13.75 12.87
C ALA A 43 -13.18 14.29 12.60
N GLN A 44 -14.20 13.67 13.22
CA GLN A 44 -15.61 13.91 12.88
C GLN A 44 -15.96 15.41 12.83
N PRO A 45 -16.66 15.88 11.77
CA PRO A 45 -17.30 15.10 10.69
C PRO A 45 -16.37 14.76 9.49
N PHE A 46 -15.07 15.01 9.61
CA PHE A 46 -14.09 14.85 8.54
C PHE A 46 -13.21 13.60 8.75
N ALA A 47 -12.44 13.27 7.70
CA ALA A 47 -11.28 12.42 7.80
C ALA A 47 -10.07 13.16 7.21
N VAL A 48 -8.91 13.01 7.83
CA VAL A 48 -7.63 13.55 7.36
C VAL A 48 -6.86 12.40 6.73
N ILE A 49 -6.51 12.55 5.45
CA ILE A 49 -5.70 11.58 4.72
C ILE A 49 -4.28 12.13 4.57
N GLY A 50 -3.34 11.57 5.33
CA GLY A 50 -1.92 11.80 5.17
C GLY A 50 -1.34 10.88 4.08
N VAL A 51 -0.58 11.45 3.15
CA VAL A 51 0.12 10.69 2.10
C VAL A 51 1.60 11.02 2.16
N GLY A 52 2.43 10.00 2.36
CA GLY A 52 3.89 10.08 2.23
C GLY A 52 4.34 9.39 0.95
N LEU A 53 5.17 10.07 0.14
CA LEU A 53 5.79 9.52 -1.07
C LEU A 53 7.28 9.87 -1.05
N ASN A 54 8.13 8.85 -1.15
CA ASN A 54 9.57 9.00 -1.29
C ASN A 54 9.88 9.36 -2.75
N VAL A 55 10.42 10.55 -2.96
CA VAL A 55 10.69 11.11 -4.28
C VAL A 55 12.19 11.08 -4.57
N THR A 56 13.00 11.66 -3.68
CA THR A 56 14.46 11.80 -3.82
C THR A 56 15.23 11.44 -2.55
N GLN A 57 14.54 10.97 -1.52
CA GLN A 57 15.12 10.65 -0.22
C GLN A 57 16.05 9.46 -0.36
N ASP A 58 17.17 9.51 0.36
CA ASP A 58 18.05 8.35 0.49
C ASP A 58 17.30 7.25 1.29
N PRO A 59 17.35 5.97 0.87
CA PRO A 59 16.78 4.87 1.64
C PRO A 59 17.23 4.81 3.11
N GLU A 60 18.45 5.26 3.42
CA GLU A 60 18.99 5.31 4.78
C GLU A 60 18.36 6.43 5.64
N GLU A 61 17.77 7.44 5.01
CA GLU A 61 17.08 8.56 5.68
C GLU A 61 15.60 8.27 5.95
N VAL A 62 15.08 7.15 5.43
CA VAL A 62 13.69 6.74 5.63
C VAL A 62 13.60 5.71 6.74
N ASP A 63 12.76 5.98 7.74
CA ASP A 63 12.52 5.04 8.83
C ASP A 63 11.96 3.71 8.32
N GLY A 64 12.72 2.64 8.54
CA GLY A 64 12.32 1.26 8.33
C GLY A 64 13.14 0.51 7.26
N PRO A 65 13.30 -0.82 7.39
CA PRO A 65 14.08 -1.61 6.45
C PRO A 65 13.41 -1.63 5.07
N GLY A 66 14.22 -1.44 4.02
CA GLY A 66 13.79 -1.63 2.63
C GLY A 66 12.95 -0.47 2.09
N ALA A 67 13.25 0.78 2.45
CA ALA A 67 12.69 1.94 1.75
C ALA A 67 13.27 2.07 0.32
N THR A 68 12.54 2.76 -0.56
CA THR A 68 13.00 3.18 -1.89
C THR A 68 12.37 4.52 -2.26
N SER A 69 12.94 5.22 -3.22
CA SER A 69 12.41 6.48 -3.77
C SER A 69 12.23 6.40 -5.29
N LEU A 70 11.49 7.35 -5.88
CA LEU A 70 11.42 7.45 -7.35
C LEU A 70 12.80 7.59 -7.98
N PHE A 71 13.72 8.31 -7.33
CA PHE A 71 15.10 8.45 -7.76
C PHE A 71 15.84 7.11 -7.79
N ASP A 72 15.74 6.30 -6.73
CA ASP A 72 16.35 4.96 -6.67
C ASP A 72 15.79 4.00 -7.72
N LEU A 73 14.52 4.19 -8.06
CA LEU A 73 13.83 3.44 -9.12
C LEU A 73 14.19 3.95 -10.54
N GLY A 74 15.18 4.83 -10.67
CA GLY A 74 15.72 5.29 -11.95
C GLY A 74 15.01 6.50 -12.56
N VAL A 75 14.13 7.17 -11.82
CA VAL A 75 13.53 8.44 -12.27
C VAL A 75 14.56 9.55 -12.07
N ALA A 76 15.30 9.90 -13.13
CA ALA A 76 16.49 10.75 -13.07
C ALA A 76 16.28 12.15 -12.46
N ALA A 77 15.09 12.75 -12.63
CA ALA A 77 14.76 14.07 -12.09
C ALA A 77 13.26 14.16 -11.77
N PRO A 78 12.79 13.55 -10.67
CA PRO A 78 11.38 13.54 -10.35
C PRO A 78 10.89 14.96 -9.98
N ASP A 79 9.95 15.51 -10.74
CA ASP A 79 9.38 16.83 -10.49
C ASP A 79 8.12 16.75 -9.61
N ARG A 80 8.23 17.25 -8.38
CA ARG A 80 7.13 17.28 -7.42
C ARG A 80 5.91 18.05 -7.93
N ASN A 81 6.11 19.11 -8.73
CA ASN A 81 5.01 19.88 -9.30
C ASN A 81 4.24 19.11 -10.37
N GLN A 82 4.86 18.10 -10.99
CA GLN A 82 4.19 17.19 -11.93
C GLN A 82 3.57 15.99 -11.20
N LEU A 83 4.20 15.53 -10.11
CA LEU A 83 3.71 14.42 -9.29
C LEU A 83 2.41 14.75 -8.55
N ILE A 84 2.35 15.91 -7.88
CA ILE A 84 1.22 16.29 -7.03
C ILE A 84 -0.12 16.28 -7.78
N PRO A 85 -0.25 16.90 -8.97
CA PRO A 85 -1.51 16.87 -9.71
C PRO A 85 -1.95 15.44 -10.08
N GLY A 86 -1.02 14.57 -10.46
CA GLY A 86 -1.31 13.16 -10.77
C GLY A 86 -1.81 12.41 -9.53
N LEU A 87 -1.15 12.60 -8.40
CA LEU A 87 -1.52 12.00 -7.12
C LEU A 87 -2.90 12.48 -6.64
N LEU A 88 -3.17 13.78 -6.71
CA LEU A 88 -4.45 14.36 -6.29
C LEU A 88 -5.60 13.91 -7.20
N ARG A 89 -5.40 13.87 -8.53
CA ARG A 89 -6.41 13.34 -9.46
C ARG A 89 -6.72 11.87 -9.18
N GLY A 90 -5.67 11.06 -8.99
CA GLY A 90 -5.83 9.65 -8.64
C GLY A 90 -6.56 9.46 -7.31
N LEU A 91 -6.20 10.23 -6.28
CA LEU A 91 -6.86 10.18 -4.98
C LEU A 91 -8.35 10.58 -5.08
N ALA A 92 -8.65 11.68 -5.77
CA ALA A 92 -10.03 12.13 -5.97
C ALA A 92 -10.89 11.08 -6.69
N ALA A 93 -10.34 10.43 -7.73
CA ALA A 93 -11.03 9.35 -8.42
C ALA A 93 -11.33 8.15 -7.51
N ARG A 94 -10.37 7.72 -6.68
CA ARG A 94 -10.59 6.61 -5.73
C ARG A 94 -11.57 6.96 -4.62
N ILE A 95 -11.59 8.21 -4.15
CA ILE A 95 -12.57 8.69 -3.18
C ILE A 95 -13.98 8.69 -3.79
N ALA A 96 -14.13 9.12 -5.05
CA ALA A 96 -15.42 9.07 -5.74
C ALA A 96 -15.93 7.62 -5.89
N GLN A 97 -15.07 6.70 -6.32
CA GLN A 97 -15.40 5.27 -6.38
C GLN A 97 -15.83 4.71 -5.02
N TRP A 98 -15.14 5.09 -3.94
CA TRP A 98 -15.51 4.68 -2.59
C TRP A 98 -16.89 5.22 -2.19
N HIS A 99 -17.17 6.49 -2.47
CA HIS A 99 -18.46 7.11 -2.18
C HIS A 99 -19.62 6.45 -2.95
N ASP A 100 -19.36 6.03 -4.19
CA ASP A 100 -20.35 5.37 -5.04
C ASP A 100 -20.46 3.85 -4.79
N ALA A 101 -19.72 3.32 -3.81
CA ALA A 101 -19.61 1.88 -3.53
C ALA A 101 -19.23 1.04 -4.76
N ASP A 102 -18.38 1.60 -5.63
CA ASP A 102 -17.90 0.93 -6.84
C ASP A 102 -17.02 -0.28 -6.49
N ALA A 103 -17.50 -1.48 -6.86
CA ALA A 103 -16.80 -2.74 -6.61
C ALA A 103 -15.42 -2.82 -7.28
N LEU A 104 -15.16 -2.01 -8.31
CA LEU A 104 -13.86 -1.93 -8.96
C LEU A 104 -12.77 -1.43 -8.00
N LEU A 105 -13.10 -0.60 -7.01
CA LEU A 105 -12.12 -0.13 -6.03
C LEU A 105 -11.50 -1.30 -5.25
N ALA A 106 -12.33 -2.19 -4.73
CA ALA A 106 -11.87 -3.36 -3.98
C ALA A 106 -11.19 -4.38 -4.90
N SER A 107 -11.72 -4.60 -6.11
CA SER A 107 -11.11 -5.47 -7.11
C SER A 107 -9.70 -5.01 -7.51
N ASP A 108 -9.53 -3.71 -7.79
CA ASP A 108 -8.24 -3.12 -8.15
C ASP A 108 -7.23 -3.24 -7.00
N TYR A 109 -7.67 -3.06 -5.76
CA TYR A 109 -6.81 -3.25 -4.59
C TYR A 109 -6.33 -4.70 -4.51
N ARG A 110 -7.27 -5.67 -4.57
CA ARG A 110 -6.97 -7.11 -4.49
C ARG A 110 -5.99 -7.54 -5.58
N ALA A 111 -6.21 -7.09 -6.81
CA ALA A 111 -5.34 -7.40 -7.96
C ALA A 111 -3.89 -6.88 -7.82
N ARG A 112 -3.68 -5.85 -6.98
CA ARG A 112 -2.37 -5.22 -6.77
C ARG A 112 -1.74 -5.60 -5.42
N SER A 113 -2.40 -6.42 -4.62
CA SER A 113 -1.95 -6.79 -3.27
C SER A 113 -0.84 -7.84 -3.32
N LEU A 114 0.28 -7.55 -2.67
CA LEU A 114 1.31 -8.55 -2.32
C LEU A 114 0.97 -9.31 -1.04
N THR A 115 0.07 -8.75 -0.23
CA THR A 115 -0.32 -9.41 1.02
C THR A 115 -1.18 -10.64 0.72
N ILE A 116 -2.11 -10.57 -0.23
CA ILE A 116 -2.95 -11.70 -0.61
C ILE A 116 -2.09 -12.84 -1.19
N GLY A 117 -2.33 -14.06 -0.72
CA GLY A 117 -1.57 -15.26 -1.08
C GLY A 117 -0.29 -15.47 -0.25
N SER A 118 0.17 -14.46 0.49
CA SER A 118 1.39 -14.54 1.29
C SER A 118 1.13 -15.08 2.70
N ARG A 119 2.16 -15.70 3.31
CA ARG A 119 2.16 -16.03 4.74
C ARG A 119 2.50 -14.76 5.52
N VAL A 120 1.68 -14.41 6.50
CA VAL A 120 1.79 -13.15 7.24
C VAL A 120 1.78 -13.37 8.74
N ARG A 121 2.44 -12.46 9.46
CA ARG A 121 2.19 -12.17 10.87
C ARG A 121 1.56 -10.79 10.96
N VAL A 122 0.38 -10.70 11.54
CA VAL A 122 -0.33 -9.45 11.79
C VAL A 122 -0.27 -9.14 13.27
N GLN A 123 0.36 -8.02 13.62
CA GLN A 123 0.45 -7.55 15.00
C GLN A 123 -0.80 -6.71 15.30
N LEU A 124 -1.62 -7.19 16.23
CA LEU A 124 -2.86 -6.54 16.63
C LEU A 124 -2.61 -5.49 17.71
N PRO A 125 -3.48 -4.46 17.79
CA PRO A 125 -3.54 -3.60 18.97
C PRO A 125 -3.70 -4.45 20.25
N GLY A 126 -2.87 -4.17 21.26
CA GLY A 126 -2.86 -4.92 22.51
C GLY A 126 -1.82 -6.06 22.59
N GLY A 127 -0.97 -6.23 21.57
CA GLY A 127 0.23 -7.08 21.64
C GLY A 127 0.02 -8.55 21.28
N ASN A 128 -1.16 -8.91 20.76
CA ASN A 128 -1.43 -10.25 20.23
C ASN A 128 -1.06 -10.32 18.74
N ASP A 129 -0.60 -11.49 18.29
CA ASP A 129 -0.26 -11.73 16.89
C ASP A 129 -1.22 -12.75 16.25
N VAL A 130 -1.57 -12.52 14.99
CA VAL A 130 -2.23 -13.51 14.13
C VAL A 130 -1.23 -13.96 13.07
N VAL A 131 -0.97 -15.27 12.98
CA VAL A 131 -0.06 -15.83 11.98
C VAL A 131 -0.83 -16.79 11.08
N GLY A 132 -0.75 -16.59 9.77
CA GLY A 132 -1.51 -17.41 8.83
C GLY A 132 -1.26 -17.04 7.38
N VAL A 133 -2.13 -17.49 6.48
CA VAL A 133 -2.09 -17.10 5.07
C VAL A 133 -3.15 -16.03 4.83
N ALA A 134 -2.75 -14.87 4.29
CA ALA A 134 -3.70 -13.85 3.89
C ALA A 134 -4.44 -14.31 2.63
N ARG A 135 -5.73 -14.62 2.76
CA ARG A 135 -6.56 -15.19 1.69
C ARG A 135 -7.24 -14.12 0.85
N ASP A 136 -7.67 -13.04 1.47
CA ASP A 136 -8.43 -11.98 0.80
C ASP A 136 -8.42 -10.69 1.63
N ILE A 137 -8.99 -9.63 1.06
CA ILE A 137 -9.41 -8.43 1.75
C ILE A 137 -10.90 -8.27 1.51
N ASP A 138 -11.71 -8.21 2.57
CA ASP A 138 -13.15 -8.14 2.43
C ASP A 138 -13.64 -6.76 1.97
N ASP A 139 -14.94 -6.63 1.71
CA ASP A 139 -15.54 -5.38 1.21
C ASP A 139 -15.53 -4.24 2.24
N ARG A 140 -15.12 -4.51 3.48
CA ARG A 140 -14.88 -3.50 4.52
C ARG A 140 -13.40 -3.12 4.64
N GLY A 141 -12.54 -3.67 3.78
CA GLY A 141 -11.09 -3.43 3.79
C GLY A 141 -10.32 -4.22 4.85
N ARG A 142 -10.94 -5.22 5.49
CA ARG A 142 -10.31 -6.05 6.52
C ARG A 142 -9.52 -7.18 5.87
N LEU A 143 -8.37 -7.51 6.43
CA LEU A 143 -7.55 -8.63 5.97
C LEU A 143 -8.15 -9.95 6.48
N CYS A 144 -8.41 -10.89 5.57
CA CYS A 144 -8.87 -12.24 5.88
C CYS A 144 -7.66 -13.17 6.00
N VAL A 145 -7.29 -13.57 7.21
CA VAL A 145 -6.15 -14.45 7.48
C VAL A 145 -6.65 -15.84 7.86
N GLU A 146 -6.24 -16.87 7.12
CA GLU A 146 -6.51 -18.26 7.48
C GLU A 146 -5.43 -18.75 8.45
N THR A 147 -5.86 -19.12 9.66
CA THR A 147 -5.03 -19.70 10.72
C THR A 147 -5.63 -21.02 11.15
N GLU A 148 -4.83 -22.09 11.15
CA GLU A 148 -5.26 -23.43 11.55
C GLU A 148 -6.54 -23.94 10.84
N GLY A 149 -6.80 -23.44 9.62
CA GLY A 149 -7.98 -23.78 8.82
C GLY A 149 -9.20 -22.87 9.02
N GLU A 150 -9.14 -21.92 9.96
CA GLU A 150 -10.23 -20.99 10.28
C GLU A 150 -9.90 -19.55 9.84
N PRO A 151 -10.88 -18.79 9.32
CA PRO A 151 -10.69 -17.40 8.93
C PRO A 151 -10.73 -16.45 10.13
N VAL A 152 -9.73 -15.59 10.24
CA VAL A 152 -9.65 -14.48 11.20
C VAL A 152 -9.67 -13.16 10.43
N LEU A 153 -10.58 -12.26 10.79
CA LEU A 153 -10.74 -10.96 10.16
C LEU A 153 -9.99 -9.89 10.96
N VAL A 154 -9.04 -9.21 10.31
CA VAL A 154 -8.22 -8.17 10.94
C VAL A 154 -8.53 -6.81 10.33
N SER A 155 -9.04 -5.88 11.16
CA SER A 155 -9.44 -4.54 10.72
C SER A 155 -8.28 -3.53 10.69
N ALA A 156 -7.26 -3.75 11.51
CA ALA A 156 -6.06 -2.92 11.60
C ALA A 156 -4.94 -3.71 12.27
N GLY A 157 -3.69 -3.44 11.88
CA GLY A 157 -2.50 -4.06 12.45
C GLY A 157 -1.30 -3.93 11.53
N ASP A 158 -0.11 -4.09 12.10
CA ASP A 158 1.14 -4.10 11.33
C ASP A 158 1.39 -5.49 10.75
N VAL A 159 1.65 -5.55 9.44
CA VAL A 159 1.87 -6.83 8.75
C VAL A 159 3.33 -7.03 8.43
N VAL A 160 3.83 -8.20 8.80
CA VAL A 160 5.14 -8.73 8.39
C VAL A 160 4.91 -9.92 7.46
N HIS A 161 5.38 -9.82 6.22
CA HIS A 161 5.42 -10.96 5.29
C HIS A 161 6.49 -11.94 5.76
N LEU A 162 6.09 -13.19 5.98
CA LEU A 162 6.99 -14.26 6.42
C LEU A 162 7.54 -14.98 5.18
N ARG A 163 8.84 -15.28 5.20
CA ARG A 163 9.51 -16.11 4.19
C ARG A 163 9.38 -17.58 4.52
#